data_AF-A0A8J4CLV1-F1
#
_entry.id   AF-A0A8J4CLV1-F1
#
_cell.length_a   1.000
_cell.length_b   1.000
_cell.length_c   1.000
_cell.angle_alpha   90.00
_cell.angle_beta   90.00
_cell.angle_gamma   90.00
#
_symmetry.space_group_name_H-M   'P 1'
#
loop_
_entity.id
_entity.type
_entity.pdbx_description
1 polymer ?
#
loop_
_entity_poly.entity_id
_entity_poly.type
_entity_poly.pdbx_seq_one_letter_code
_entity_poly.pdbx_strand_id
1 'polypeptide(L)'
;MMNTQPVAALPSQRLLPGRKCATLSFCHYLNASVRALAPLALRGLCRSTPPYDAISATAHQRLMDLGIPAETFYGVCDVGELSRNAEAALTTLTALSSRQRVKTLLLSNPQLLCVPLGVWLDFLTAYGMSRQDFFGLLGTYPELFSRGSLFNAGNVMAYLQSLGLRPRDVLASIIRRHPEVLLQDVQCGLEPAVEFLRLHLGLDARNVRDFLCRCPEVLTRDAASDLAPRLELLCGVGLEVGAARKLLFHDASLLTGDLEPTLQLRLHFLTSDCDLSPDQALQVLRSCPDLMSFKVANLRRKWCFLKERMSGGNEQVLEYPQFLTKNLLLQIGPRFAYATERLGLHLSSGSGRSGPCAEGTHALQAASSHDSASSSHPSMTPFNLCALLDGDDLHFLERAWAAAECSAGPYGVPSWEVDITGGEAKEARGEACVDQARDLLPGVPGVRDADALLADFQQFRSRWLEREGARWTGLRSVGITGSW
;
A
#
# COMPACT_ATOMS: atom_id res chain seq x y z
N MET A 1 11.46 -48.16 30.55
CA MET A 1 11.14 -49.51 30.06
C MET A 1 10.02 -49.35 29.04
N MET A 2 10.34 -49.03 27.78
CA MET A 2 10.77 -49.93 26.70
C MET A 2 9.70 -50.94 26.28
N ASN A 3 8.99 -50.63 25.18
CA ASN A 3 9.01 -51.38 23.91
C ASN A 3 8.09 -50.65 22.90
N THR A 4 8.56 -49.86 21.93
CA THR A 4 9.15 -50.20 20.61
C THR A 4 8.24 -50.97 19.64
N GLN A 5 7.52 -50.22 18.78
CA GLN A 5 7.46 -50.22 17.29
C GLN A 5 7.36 -51.55 16.47
N PRO A 6 6.98 -51.56 15.14
CA PRO A 6 6.93 -50.44 14.16
C PRO A 6 5.74 -50.35 13.15
N VAL A 7 5.58 -49.13 12.62
CA VAL A 7 5.32 -48.64 11.24
C VAL A 7 4.64 -49.53 10.19
N ALA A 8 3.53 -49.03 9.59
CA ALA A 8 3.27 -49.11 8.14
C ALA A 8 2.26 -48.04 7.65
N ALA A 9 2.75 -47.24 6.69
CA ALA A 9 2.14 -46.39 5.66
C ALA A 9 0.62 -46.12 5.55
N LEU A 10 0.31 -44.85 5.25
CA LEU A 10 -0.93 -44.31 4.66
C LEU A 10 -1.44 -45.14 3.46
N PRO A 11 -2.76 -45.13 3.23
CA PRO A 11 -3.21 -44.36 2.07
C PRO A 11 -4.45 -43.49 2.32
N SER A 12 -4.35 -42.28 1.80
CA SER A 12 -5.39 -41.40 1.27
C SER A 12 -6.85 -41.91 1.32
N GLN A 13 -7.67 -41.34 2.20
CA GLN A 13 -9.13 -41.41 2.15
C GLN A 13 -9.68 -39.99 1.97
N ARG A 14 -10.07 -39.63 0.74
CA ARG A 14 -11.46 -39.64 0.25
C ARG A 14 -12.42 -38.89 1.18
N LEU A 15 -12.47 -37.57 0.99
CA LEU A 15 -13.67 -36.79 1.30
C LEU A 15 -14.62 -36.82 0.10
N LEU A 16 -15.87 -37.16 0.39
CA LEU A 16 -17.01 -37.36 -0.51
C LEU A 16 -17.48 -36.04 -1.17
N PRO A 17 -18.27 -36.12 -2.27
CA PRO A 17 -18.45 -35.03 -3.22
C PRO A 17 -19.54 -34.05 -2.78
N GLY A 18 -19.15 -32.79 -2.53
CA GLY A 18 -20.05 -31.67 -2.30
C GLY A 18 -20.32 -30.92 -3.61
N ARG A 19 -21.52 -31.14 -4.18
CA ARG A 19 -22.25 -30.31 -5.16
C ARG A 19 -21.40 -29.46 -6.12
N LYS A 20 -21.10 -30.03 -7.29
CA LYS A 20 -20.67 -29.28 -8.47
C LYS A 20 -21.76 -28.25 -8.82
N CYS A 21 -21.43 -26.96 -8.68
CA CYS A 21 -22.24 -25.88 -9.23
C CYS A 21 -22.21 -26.01 -10.76
N ALA A 22 -23.35 -26.40 -11.35
CA ALA A 22 -23.51 -26.64 -12.77
C ALA A 22 -23.61 -25.34 -13.58
N THR A 23 -22.70 -24.38 -13.33
CA THR A 23 -22.76 -23.03 -13.93
C THR A 23 -21.57 -22.76 -14.87
N LEU A 24 -20.48 -23.54 -14.77
CA LEU A 24 -19.27 -23.35 -15.58
C LEU A 24 -19.38 -23.84 -17.03
N SER A 25 -20.37 -24.70 -17.36
CA SER A 25 -20.58 -25.14 -18.75
C SER A 25 -21.61 -24.31 -19.53
N PHE A 26 -22.46 -23.53 -18.85
CA PHE A 26 -23.51 -22.72 -19.51
C PHE A 26 -22.98 -21.38 -20.00
N CYS A 27 -22.03 -20.76 -19.28
CA CYS A 27 -21.40 -19.51 -19.67
C CYS A 27 -20.49 -19.64 -20.91
N HIS A 28 -19.84 -20.78 -21.11
CA HIS A 28 -19.01 -21.01 -22.31
C HIS A 28 -19.84 -21.33 -23.57
N TYR A 29 -21.02 -21.96 -23.43
CA TYR A 29 -21.87 -22.31 -24.56
C TYR A 29 -22.63 -21.09 -25.12
N LEU A 30 -23.08 -20.18 -24.25
CA LEU A 30 -23.73 -18.93 -24.69
C LEU A 30 -22.74 -17.97 -25.38
N ASN A 31 -21.47 -17.95 -24.99
CA ASN A 31 -20.49 -17.03 -25.58
C ASN A 31 -20.06 -17.44 -27.01
N ALA A 32 -20.13 -18.73 -27.33
CA ALA A 32 -19.84 -19.24 -28.69
C ALA A 32 -21.04 -19.10 -29.64
N SER A 33 -22.27 -19.32 -29.16
CA SER A 33 -23.48 -19.19 -30.00
C SER A 33 -23.90 -17.73 -30.22
N VAL A 34 -23.62 -16.81 -29.29
CA VAL A 34 -23.92 -15.38 -29.43
C VAL A 34 -22.94 -14.67 -30.38
N ARG A 35 -21.68 -15.13 -30.48
CA ARG A 35 -20.71 -14.58 -31.45
C ARG A 35 -20.92 -15.04 -32.90
N ALA A 36 -21.70 -16.08 -33.13
CA ALA A 36 -22.02 -16.59 -34.47
C ALA A 36 -23.28 -15.94 -35.09
N LEU A 37 -24.03 -15.10 -34.35
CA LEU A 37 -25.32 -14.55 -34.77
C LEU A 37 -25.40 -13.01 -34.83
N ALA A 38 -24.32 -12.29 -35.11
CA ALA A 38 -24.41 -10.95 -35.70
C ALA A 38 -23.09 -10.54 -36.36
N PRO A 39 -23.09 -10.27 -37.68
CA PRO A 39 -23.42 -8.90 -38.10
C PRO A 39 -24.25 -8.80 -39.40
N LEU A 40 -25.32 -9.58 -39.58
CA LEU A 40 -26.15 -9.49 -40.80
C LEU A 40 -27.67 -9.35 -40.61
N ALA A 41 -28.18 -9.05 -39.41
CA ALA A 41 -29.62 -8.89 -39.18
C ALA A 41 -30.05 -7.74 -38.24
N LEU A 42 -29.25 -6.67 -38.10
CA LEU A 42 -29.62 -5.50 -37.28
C LEU A 42 -29.33 -4.16 -37.99
N ARG A 43 -29.76 -4.02 -39.25
CA ARG A 43 -29.81 -2.71 -39.94
C ARG A 43 -31.17 -2.35 -40.55
N GLY A 44 -32.21 -3.14 -40.28
CA GLY A 44 -33.56 -2.82 -40.71
C GLY A 44 -34.57 -3.37 -39.71
N LEU A 45 -35.02 -2.52 -38.78
CA LEU A 45 -36.27 -2.55 -37.99
C LEU A 45 -36.05 -1.87 -36.63
N CYS A 46 -35.82 -0.55 -36.63
CA CYS A 46 -36.13 0.34 -35.51
C CYS A 46 -36.32 1.75 -36.08
N ARG A 47 -37.44 1.97 -36.77
CA ARG A 47 -38.04 3.31 -36.75
C ARG A 47 -38.78 3.39 -35.42
N SER A 48 -38.04 3.59 -34.33
CA SER A 48 -38.63 3.70 -32.99
C SER A 48 -39.46 4.98 -32.96
N THR A 49 -40.78 4.84 -32.77
CA THR A 49 -41.58 5.94 -32.26
C THR A 49 -40.94 6.47 -30.97
N PRO A 50 -40.94 7.79 -30.74
CA PRO A 50 -40.37 8.36 -29.53
C PRO A 50 -41.02 7.70 -28.30
N PRO A 51 -40.29 7.36 -27.23
CA PRO A 51 -40.85 6.75 -26.01
C PRO A 51 -41.81 7.68 -25.24
N TYR A 52 -42.09 8.85 -25.81
CA TYR A 52 -42.99 9.85 -25.26
C TYR A 52 -44.46 9.44 -25.25
N ASP A 53 -44.87 8.54 -26.14
CA ASP A 53 -46.21 7.93 -26.08
C ASP A 53 -46.37 7.00 -24.86
N ALA A 54 -45.26 6.57 -24.25
CA ALA A 54 -45.26 5.66 -23.13
C ALA A 54 -45.28 6.34 -21.75
N ILE A 55 -44.91 7.62 -21.66
CA ILE A 55 -44.91 8.36 -20.40
C ILE A 55 -46.17 9.20 -20.23
N SER A 56 -46.57 9.47 -18.98
CA SER A 56 -47.74 10.30 -18.70
C SER A 56 -47.59 11.71 -19.28
N ALA A 57 -48.71 12.36 -19.64
CA ALA A 57 -48.70 13.75 -20.12
C ALA A 57 -48.05 14.70 -19.09
N THR A 58 -48.23 14.42 -17.79
CA THR A 58 -47.58 15.14 -16.70
C THR A 58 -46.06 14.97 -16.73
N ALA A 59 -45.57 13.73 -16.87
CA ALA A 59 -44.13 13.48 -16.98
C ALA A 59 -43.54 14.14 -18.23
N HIS A 60 -44.25 14.11 -19.36
CA HIS A 60 -43.87 14.81 -20.59
C HIS A 60 -43.68 16.30 -20.33
N GLN A 61 -44.69 16.96 -19.78
CA GLN A 61 -44.64 18.41 -19.53
C GLN A 61 -43.50 18.79 -18.60
N ARG A 62 -43.23 17.98 -17.56
CA ARG A 62 -42.13 18.23 -16.63
C ARG A 62 -40.76 18.10 -17.28
N LEU A 63 -40.58 17.17 -18.22
CA LEU A 63 -39.34 17.05 -18.99
C LEU A 63 -39.14 18.24 -19.94
N MET A 64 -40.22 18.70 -20.58
CA MET A 64 -40.22 19.92 -21.40
C MET A 64 -39.89 21.16 -20.58
N ASP A 65 -40.46 21.29 -19.38
CA ASP A 65 -40.10 22.35 -18.45
C ASP A 65 -38.62 22.24 -18.08
N LEU A 66 -38.10 21.05 -17.76
CA LEU A 66 -36.66 20.87 -17.53
C LEU A 66 -35.79 21.20 -18.76
N GLY A 67 -36.40 21.34 -19.95
CA GLY A 67 -35.72 21.59 -21.20
C GLY A 67 -34.85 20.40 -21.61
N ILE A 68 -35.35 19.18 -21.37
CA ILE A 68 -34.72 17.92 -21.76
C ILE A 68 -35.34 17.49 -23.09
N PRO A 69 -34.53 17.40 -24.17
CA PRO A 69 -35.03 17.05 -25.50
C PRO A 69 -35.51 15.60 -25.57
N ALA A 70 -36.42 15.30 -26.48
CA ALA A 70 -37.06 13.99 -26.53
C ALA A 70 -36.12 12.88 -27.00
N GLU A 71 -35.15 13.26 -27.80
CA GLU A 71 -34.09 12.44 -28.36
C GLU A 71 -33.19 11.84 -27.28
N THR A 72 -33.11 12.47 -26.09
CA THR A 72 -32.35 11.96 -24.94
C THR A 72 -32.79 10.55 -24.54
N PHE A 73 -34.03 10.16 -24.86
CA PHE A 73 -34.60 8.89 -24.43
C PHE A 73 -34.65 7.82 -25.52
N TYR A 74 -34.19 8.09 -26.74
CA TYR A 74 -34.24 7.12 -27.85
C TYR A 74 -33.39 5.85 -27.62
N GLY A 75 -32.45 5.89 -26.67
CA GLY A 75 -31.65 4.73 -26.25
C GLY A 75 -32.16 4.03 -24.98
N VAL A 76 -33.26 4.48 -24.37
CA VAL A 76 -33.79 3.86 -23.14
C VAL A 76 -34.57 2.60 -23.51
N CYS A 77 -34.00 1.44 -23.19
CA CYS A 77 -34.45 0.15 -23.72
C CYS A 77 -35.73 -0.41 -23.06
N ASP A 78 -36.12 0.07 -21.88
CA ASP A 78 -37.29 -0.45 -21.15
C ASP A 78 -38.43 0.57 -21.08
N VAL A 79 -39.26 0.57 -22.12
CA VAL A 79 -40.43 1.44 -22.25
C VAL A 79 -41.47 1.16 -21.16
N GLY A 80 -41.55 -0.07 -20.65
CA GLY A 80 -42.50 -0.47 -19.60
C GLY A 80 -42.14 0.11 -18.24
N GLU A 81 -40.87 -0.03 -17.83
CA GLU A 81 -40.38 0.58 -16.59
C GLU A 81 -40.34 2.10 -16.68
N LEU A 82 -40.03 2.67 -17.84
CA LEU A 82 -40.12 4.11 -18.07
C LEU A 82 -41.54 4.62 -17.82
N SER A 83 -42.56 3.97 -18.39
CA SER A 83 -43.97 4.32 -18.19
C SER A 83 -44.38 4.29 -16.72
N ARG A 84 -43.94 3.24 -15.99
CA ARG A 84 -44.29 3.02 -14.59
C ARG A 84 -43.60 4.01 -13.64
N ASN A 85 -42.33 4.31 -13.89
CA ASN A 85 -41.48 4.97 -12.90
C ASN A 85 -41.21 6.45 -13.20
N ALA A 86 -41.34 6.92 -14.45
CA ALA A 86 -40.88 8.25 -14.86
C ALA A 86 -41.43 9.39 -13.97
N GLU A 87 -42.74 9.38 -13.68
CA GLU A 87 -43.37 10.45 -12.90
C GLU A 87 -42.90 10.46 -11.43
N ALA A 88 -42.82 9.29 -10.80
CA ALA A 88 -42.33 9.14 -9.44
C ALA A 88 -40.83 9.46 -9.33
N ALA A 89 -40.03 9.04 -10.33
CA ALA A 89 -38.62 9.35 -10.43
C ALA A 89 -38.40 10.86 -10.57
N LEU A 90 -39.12 11.53 -11.47
CA LEU A 90 -39.05 12.99 -11.62
C LEU A 90 -39.43 13.71 -10.33
N THR A 91 -40.48 13.27 -9.65
CA THR A 91 -40.90 13.84 -8.35
C THR A 91 -39.79 13.72 -7.31
N THR A 92 -39.20 12.53 -7.20
CA THR A 92 -38.06 12.27 -6.30
C THR A 92 -36.87 13.17 -6.63
N LEU A 93 -36.47 13.23 -7.90
CA LEU A 93 -35.31 14.02 -8.35
C LEU A 93 -35.48 15.52 -8.10
N THR A 94 -36.64 16.09 -8.43
CA THR A 94 -36.90 17.52 -8.20
C THR A 94 -37.02 17.88 -6.72
N ALA A 95 -37.36 16.91 -5.86
CA ALA A 95 -37.37 17.09 -4.42
C ALA A 95 -35.96 16.98 -3.80
N LEU A 96 -35.00 16.38 -4.50
CA LEU A 96 -33.63 16.16 -4.02
C LEU A 96 -32.68 17.31 -4.38
N SER A 97 -32.89 18.01 -5.49
CA SER A 97 -31.92 18.96 -6.02
C SER A 97 -32.55 20.03 -6.91
N SER A 98 -31.75 21.04 -7.30
CA SER A 98 -32.23 22.13 -8.15
C SER A 98 -32.53 21.65 -9.58
N ARG A 99 -33.44 22.37 -10.27
CA ARG A 99 -33.83 22.12 -11.66
C ARG A 99 -32.63 21.88 -12.58
N GLN A 100 -31.59 22.71 -12.45
CA GLN A 100 -30.39 22.60 -13.28
C GLN A 100 -29.59 21.31 -13.02
N ARG A 101 -29.42 20.92 -11.75
CA ARG A 101 -28.69 19.68 -11.40
C ARG A 101 -29.45 18.44 -11.84
N VAL A 102 -30.78 18.44 -11.70
CA VAL A 102 -31.65 17.36 -12.20
C VAL A 102 -31.56 17.26 -13.71
N LYS A 103 -31.60 18.39 -14.42
CA LYS A 103 -31.41 18.43 -15.88
C LYS A 103 -30.07 17.79 -16.28
N THR A 104 -28.97 18.24 -15.68
CA THR A 104 -27.63 17.69 -15.97
C THR A 104 -27.58 16.19 -15.70
N LEU A 105 -28.12 15.74 -14.57
CA LEU A 105 -28.14 14.33 -14.20
C LEU A 105 -28.89 13.47 -15.23
N LEU A 106 -30.08 13.89 -15.65
CA LEU A 106 -30.91 13.14 -16.60
C LEU A 106 -30.38 13.16 -18.02
N LEU A 107 -29.72 14.25 -18.44
CA LEU A 107 -29.03 14.29 -19.73
C LEU A 107 -27.87 13.29 -19.79
N SER A 108 -27.17 13.09 -18.67
CA SER A 108 -26.09 12.10 -18.57
C SER A 108 -26.61 10.68 -18.34
N ASN A 109 -27.72 10.53 -17.60
CA ASN A 109 -28.22 9.24 -17.12
C ASN A 109 -29.75 9.12 -17.29
N PRO A 110 -30.26 9.05 -18.53
CA PRO A 110 -31.71 8.98 -18.79
C PRO A 110 -32.37 7.71 -18.24
N GLN A 111 -31.62 6.63 -18.07
CA GLN A 111 -32.08 5.36 -17.49
C GLN A 111 -32.62 5.49 -16.06
N LEU A 112 -32.26 6.56 -15.32
CA LEU A 112 -32.73 6.78 -13.96
C LEU A 112 -34.26 7.01 -13.87
N LEU A 113 -34.91 7.38 -14.98
CA LEU A 113 -36.38 7.48 -15.02
C LEU A 113 -37.09 6.13 -15.05
N CYS A 114 -36.37 5.05 -15.39
CA CYS A 114 -36.90 3.69 -15.36
C CYS A 114 -36.79 3.06 -13.98
N VAL A 115 -36.27 3.77 -12.97
CA VAL A 115 -35.97 3.21 -11.66
C VAL A 115 -36.96 3.73 -10.62
N PRO A 116 -37.41 2.89 -9.66
CA PRO A 116 -38.19 3.35 -8.51
C PRO A 116 -37.33 4.13 -7.49
N LEU A 117 -36.86 5.32 -7.87
CA LEU A 117 -35.90 6.13 -7.11
C LEU A 117 -36.38 6.49 -5.70
N GLY A 118 -37.69 6.68 -5.51
CA GLY A 118 -38.25 6.97 -4.19
C GLY A 118 -38.02 5.83 -3.20
N VAL A 119 -38.21 4.59 -3.64
CA VAL A 119 -38.02 3.40 -2.78
C VAL A 119 -36.54 3.20 -2.44
N TRP A 120 -35.65 3.44 -3.40
CA TRP A 120 -34.20 3.45 -3.17
C TRP A 120 -33.76 4.53 -2.19
N LEU A 121 -34.35 5.71 -2.29
CA LEU A 121 -34.09 6.80 -1.37
C LEU A 121 -34.52 6.43 0.05
N ASP A 122 -35.74 5.92 0.21
CA ASP A 122 -36.27 5.51 1.51
C ASP A 122 -35.43 4.39 2.14
N PHE A 123 -35.05 3.39 1.33
CA PHE A 123 -34.17 2.31 1.76
C PHE A 123 -32.82 2.81 2.28
N LEU A 124 -32.09 3.61 1.49
CA LEU A 124 -30.75 4.08 1.89
C LEU A 124 -30.81 5.10 3.03
N THR A 125 -31.85 5.93 3.09
CA THR A 125 -32.05 6.87 4.20
C THR A 125 -32.42 6.16 5.50
N ALA A 126 -33.12 5.01 5.45
CA ALA A 126 -33.37 4.18 6.63
C ALA A 126 -32.07 3.64 7.27
N TYR A 127 -31.00 3.47 6.47
CA TYR A 127 -29.66 3.14 6.98
C TYR A 127 -28.81 4.36 7.37
N GLY A 128 -29.35 5.58 7.20
CA GLY A 128 -28.71 6.84 7.59
C GLY A 128 -28.02 7.60 6.45
N MET A 129 -28.27 7.26 5.19
CA MET A 129 -27.77 8.05 4.05
C MET A 129 -28.46 9.41 4.00
N SER A 130 -27.71 10.49 3.74
CA SER A 130 -28.30 11.81 3.53
C SER A 130 -28.94 11.89 2.13
N ARG A 131 -29.97 12.73 1.97
CA ARG A 131 -30.58 12.99 0.65
C ARG A 131 -29.56 13.54 -0.37
N GLN A 132 -28.56 14.28 0.11
CA GLN A 132 -27.49 14.84 -0.72
C GLN A 132 -26.51 13.75 -1.18
N ASP A 133 -26.10 12.85 -0.29
CA ASP A 133 -25.23 11.71 -0.59
C ASP A 133 -25.93 10.79 -1.62
N PHE A 134 -27.23 10.54 -1.43
CA PHE A 134 -28.04 9.78 -2.38
C PHE A 134 -28.04 10.43 -3.77
N PHE A 135 -28.29 11.75 -3.84
CA PHE A 135 -28.25 12.46 -5.13
C PHE A 135 -26.85 12.43 -5.78
N GLY A 136 -25.80 12.51 -4.96
CA GLY A 136 -24.42 12.32 -5.44
C GLY A 136 -24.22 10.93 -6.05
N LEU A 137 -24.73 9.89 -5.38
CA LEU A 137 -24.64 8.51 -5.82
C LEU A 137 -25.37 8.23 -7.13
N LEU A 138 -26.54 8.88 -7.37
CA LEU A 138 -27.23 8.81 -8.65
C LEU A 138 -26.37 9.31 -9.82
N GLY A 139 -25.54 10.32 -9.57
CA GLY A 139 -24.64 10.88 -10.58
C GLY A 139 -23.36 10.08 -10.78
N THR A 140 -22.77 9.57 -9.70
CA THR A 140 -21.50 8.84 -9.77
C THR A 140 -21.66 7.37 -10.13
N TYR A 141 -22.78 6.75 -9.75
CA TYR A 141 -23.00 5.31 -9.95
C TYR A 141 -24.46 4.98 -10.32
N PRO A 142 -24.97 5.50 -11.45
CA PRO A 142 -26.36 5.29 -11.90
C PRO A 142 -26.70 3.81 -12.14
N GLU A 143 -25.70 3.01 -12.53
CA GLU A 143 -25.85 1.57 -12.77
C GLU A 143 -26.25 0.77 -11.51
N LEU A 144 -25.88 1.25 -10.32
CA LEU A 144 -26.32 0.64 -9.06
C LEU A 144 -27.84 0.49 -9.03
N PHE A 145 -28.55 1.52 -9.50
CA PHE A 145 -29.98 1.60 -9.35
C PHE A 145 -30.74 0.93 -10.50
N SER A 146 -30.16 0.93 -11.71
CA SER A 146 -30.78 0.29 -12.87
C SER A 146 -30.54 -1.22 -12.90
N ARG A 147 -29.39 -1.70 -12.41
CA ARG A 147 -29.03 -3.13 -12.40
C ARG A 147 -29.28 -3.79 -11.05
N GLY A 148 -29.25 -3.02 -9.96
CA GLY A 148 -29.43 -3.53 -8.62
C GLY A 148 -30.88 -3.75 -8.25
N SER A 149 -31.10 -4.48 -7.16
CA SER A 149 -32.41 -4.62 -6.51
C SER A 149 -32.29 -4.31 -5.03
N LEU A 150 -33.37 -3.82 -4.43
CA LEU A 150 -33.44 -3.59 -2.99
C LEU A 150 -33.29 -4.88 -2.19
N PHE A 151 -33.75 -6.01 -2.73
CA PHE A 151 -33.56 -7.31 -2.12
C PHE A 151 -32.06 -7.65 -2.00
N ASN A 152 -31.30 -7.51 -3.10
CA ASN A 152 -29.87 -7.76 -3.06
C ASN A 152 -29.14 -6.77 -2.15
N ALA A 153 -29.43 -5.47 -2.29
CA ALA A 153 -28.84 -4.45 -1.43
C ALA A 153 -29.14 -4.70 0.05
N GLY A 154 -30.37 -5.15 0.38
CA GLY A 154 -30.76 -5.55 1.73
C GLY A 154 -29.94 -6.73 2.25
N ASN A 155 -29.75 -7.77 1.44
CA ASN A 155 -28.92 -8.93 1.82
C ASN A 155 -27.47 -8.52 2.06
N VAL A 156 -26.90 -7.68 1.19
CA VAL A 156 -25.54 -7.15 1.35
C VAL A 156 -25.41 -6.34 2.64
N MET A 157 -26.36 -5.43 2.91
CA MET A 157 -26.37 -4.63 4.14
C MET A 157 -26.45 -5.52 5.39
N ALA A 158 -27.37 -6.49 5.40
CA ALA A 158 -27.52 -7.44 6.50
C ALA A 158 -26.26 -8.29 6.72
N TYR A 159 -25.62 -8.75 5.64
CA TYR A 159 -24.37 -9.48 5.72
C TYR A 159 -23.24 -8.64 6.32
N LEU A 160 -23.02 -7.41 5.83
CA LEU A 160 -22.01 -6.50 6.39
C LEU A 160 -22.28 -6.18 7.86
N GLN A 161 -23.54 -6.02 8.25
CA GLN A 161 -23.92 -5.87 9.66
C GLN A 161 -23.63 -7.11 10.50
N SER A 162 -23.80 -8.31 9.96
CA SER A 162 -23.46 -9.58 10.64
C SER A 162 -21.96 -9.71 10.95
N LEU A 163 -21.11 -9.01 10.19
CA LEU A 163 -19.66 -8.91 10.47
C LEU A 163 -19.35 -7.94 11.63
N GLY A 164 -20.38 -7.27 12.17
CA GLY A 164 -20.28 -6.28 13.24
C GLY A 164 -20.06 -4.85 12.75
N LEU A 165 -20.27 -4.55 11.47
CA LEU A 165 -20.22 -3.19 10.94
C LEU A 165 -21.53 -2.46 11.25
N ARG A 166 -21.46 -1.23 11.75
CA ARG A 166 -22.67 -0.41 11.95
C ARG A 166 -23.13 0.15 10.60
N PRO A 167 -24.44 0.27 10.34
CA PRO A 167 -24.97 0.85 9.10
C PRO A 167 -24.29 2.15 8.66
N ARG A 168 -24.09 3.07 9.62
CA ARG A 168 -23.42 4.35 9.36
C ARG A 168 -21.99 4.16 8.85
N ASP A 169 -21.25 3.21 9.40
CA ASP A 169 -19.87 2.91 8.99
C ASP A 169 -19.85 2.23 7.61
N VAL A 170 -20.82 1.35 7.32
CA VAL A 170 -21.00 0.75 5.99
C VAL A 170 -21.25 1.83 4.94
N LEU A 171 -22.20 2.73 5.18
CA LEU A 171 -22.49 3.81 4.24
C LEU A 171 -21.28 4.73 4.06
N ALA A 172 -20.64 5.11 5.16
CA ALA A 172 -19.57 6.10 5.13
C ALA A 172 -18.26 5.57 4.55
N SER A 173 -17.88 4.36 4.93
CA SER A 173 -16.59 3.79 4.58
C SER A 173 -16.67 2.90 3.35
N ILE A 174 -17.79 2.22 3.10
CA ILE A 174 -17.89 1.22 2.03
C ILE A 174 -18.70 1.79 0.86
N ILE A 175 -20.00 2.01 1.04
CA ILE A 175 -20.92 2.32 -0.07
C ILE A 175 -20.58 3.63 -0.78
N ARG A 176 -20.15 4.67 -0.04
CA ARG A 176 -19.77 5.95 -0.66
C ARG A 176 -18.58 5.81 -1.62
N ARG A 177 -17.65 4.90 -1.33
CA ARG A 177 -16.43 4.70 -2.14
C ARG A 177 -16.58 3.60 -3.18
N HIS A 178 -17.30 2.53 -2.83
CA HIS A 178 -17.50 1.34 -3.66
C HIS A 178 -18.98 0.93 -3.65
N PRO A 179 -19.84 1.71 -4.30
CA PRO A 179 -21.28 1.41 -4.36
C PRO A 179 -21.59 0.09 -5.05
N GLU A 180 -20.71 -0.39 -5.94
CA GLU A 180 -20.80 -1.69 -6.60
C GLU A 180 -20.83 -2.89 -5.63
N VAL A 181 -20.42 -2.70 -4.38
CA VAL A 181 -20.56 -3.71 -3.33
C VAL A 181 -22.02 -4.12 -3.15
N LEU A 182 -22.98 -3.19 -3.30
CA LEU A 182 -24.42 -3.51 -3.23
C LEU A 182 -24.94 -4.34 -4.40
N LEU A 183 -24.15 -4.50 -5.46
CA LEU A 183 -24.45 -5.36 -6.61
C LEU A 183 -23.87 -6.77 -6.47
N GLN A 184 -23.02 -7.00 -5.47
CA GLN A 184 -22.40 -8.31 -5.28
C GLN A 184 -23.41 -9.32 -4.72
N ASP A 185 -23.21 -10.59 -5.08
CA ASP A 185 -23.87 -11.70 -4.40
C ASP A 185 -23.13 -12.01 -3.08
N VAL A 186 -23.90 -12.24 -2.02
CA VAL A 186 -23.32 -12.49 -0.70
C VAL A 186 -22.55 -13.81 -0.69
N GLN A 187 -23.12 -14.89 -1.20
CA GLN A 187 -22.58 -16.25 -1.08
C GLN A 187 -21.43 -16.52 -2.05
N CYS A 188 -21.56 -15.98 -3.28
CA CYS A 188 -20.58 -16.20 -4.34
C CYS A 188 -19.50 -15.11 -4.40
N GLY A 189 -19.73 -13.94 -3.79
CA GLY A 189 -18.80 -12.81 -3.85
C GLY A 189 -18.28 -12.40 -2.47
N LEU A 190 -19.16 -11.81 -1.64
CA LEU A 190 -18.74 -11.15 -0.40
C LEU A 190 -18.20 -12.13 0.67
N GLU A 191 -18.87 -13.27 0.85
CA GLU A 191 -18.50 -14.28 1.83
C GLU A 191 -17.14 -14.92 1.51
N PRO A 192 -16.86 -15.38 0.28
CA PRO A 192 -15.53 -15.85 -0.11
C PRO A 192 -14.42 -14.81 0.11
N ALA A 193 -14.66 -13.53 -0.22
CA ALA A 193 -13.68 -12.47 -0.02
C ALA A 193 -13.38 -12.26 1.47
N VAL A 194 -14.40 -12.26 2.33
CA VAL A 194 -14.24 -12.15 3.78
C VAL A 194 -13.56 -13.39 4.37
N GLU A 195 -13.88 -14.58 3.87
CA GLU A 195 -13.25 -15.81 4.33
C GLU A 195 -11.78 -15.90 3.92
N PHE A 196 -11.42 -15.34 2.76
CA PHE A 196 -10.02 -15.13 2.40
C PHE A 196 -9.29 -14.28 3.45
N LEU A 197 -9.87 -13.14 3.86
CA LEU A 197 -9.29 -12.29 4.90
C LEU A 197 -9.12 -13.04 6.24
N ARG A 198 -10.09 -13.88 6.61
CA ARG A 198 -10.04 -14.65 7.87
C ARG A 198 -9.04 -15.78 7.83
N LEU A 199 -9.15 -16.68 6.85
CA LEU A 199 -8.38 -17.92 6.81
C LEU A 199 -6.99 -17.70 6.21
N HIS A 200 -6.90 -16.94 5.12
CA HIS A 200 -5.66 -16.81 4.35
C HIS A 200 -4.81 -15.64 4.82
N LEU A 201 -5.40 -14.56 5.31
CA LEU A 201 -4.64 -13.48 5.98
C LEU A 201 -4.57 -13.63 7.49
N GLY A 202 -5.38 -14.51 8.10
CA GLY A 202 -5.37 -14.74 9.55
C GLY A 202 -5.98 -13.60 10.35
N LEU A 203 -6.89 -12.81 9.76
CA LEU A 203 -7.48 -11.66 10.44
C LEU A 203 -8.63 -12.09 11.36
N ASP A 204 -8.57 -11.62 12.61
CA ASP A 204 -9.70 -11.74 13.53
C ASP A 204 -10.90 -10.87 13.10
N ALA A 205 -12.05 -11.05 13.75
CA ALA A 205 -13.27 -10.32 13.41
C ALA A 205 -13.13 -8.79 13.49
N ARG A 206 -12.28 -8.27 14.39
CA ARG A 206 -12.03 -6.83 14.50
C ARG A 206 -11.20 -6.34 13.31
N ASN A 207 -10.10 -7.02 13.03
CA ASN A 207 -9.19 -6.69 11.94
C ASN A 207 -9.88 -6.83 10.58
N VAL A 208 -10.81 -7.79 10.41
CA VAL A 208 -11.66 -7.86 9.20
C VAL A 208 -12.50 -6.60 9.05
N ARG A 209 -13.23 -6.16 10.09
CA ARG A 209 -14.02 -4.92 10.01
C ARG A 209 -13.16 -3.71 9.67
N ASP A 210 -12.03 -3.57 10.38
CA ASP A 210 -11.10 -2.45 10.17
C ASP A 210 -10.50 -2.50 8.76
N PHE A 211 -10.22 -3.70 8.23
CA PHE A 211 -9.74 -3.90 6.87
C PHE A 211 -10.80 -3.51 5.83
N LEU A 212 -12.04 -4.00 5.95
CA LEU A 212 -13.14 -3.66 5.04
C LEU A 212 -13.44 -2.16 5.03
N CYS A 213 -13.31 -1.49 6.17
CA CYS A 213 -13.45 -0.04 6.25
C CYS A 213 -12.27 0.71 5.61
N ARG A 214 -11.06 0.16 5.55
CA ARG A 214 -9.92 0.80 4.87
C ARG A 214 -9.92 0.49 3.36
N CYS A 215 -10.12 -0.77 3.00
CA CYS A 215 -10.08 -1.31 1.65
C CYS A 215 -11.38 -2.08 1.30
N PRO A 216 -12.50 -1.37 1.11
CA PRO A 216 -13.78 -1.96 0.69
C PRO A 216 -13.74 -2.61 -0.69
N GLU A 217 -12.84 -2.17 -1.58
CA GLU A 217 -12.64 -2.74 -2.91
C GLU A 217 -12.34 -4.25 -2.86
N VAL A 218 -11.77 -4.76 -1.76
CA VAL A 218 -11.52 -6.21 -1.60
C VAL A 218 -12.80 -7.05 -1.74
N LEU A 219 -13.96 -6.47 -1.44
CA LEU A 219 -15.27 -7.12 -1.53
C LEU A 219 -15.78 -7.26 -2.98
N THR A 220 -15.14 -6.59 -3.94
CA THR A 220 -15.50 -6.66 -5.36
C THR A 220 -14.56 -7.58 -6.13
N ARG A 221 -13.56 -8.16 -5.45
CA ARG A 221 -12.57 -9.07 -6.03
C ARG A 221 -12.96 -10.52 -5.76
N ASP A 222 -12.70 -11.38 -6.74
CA ASP A 222 -12.92 -12.81 -6.59
C ASP A 222 -11.81 -13.44 -5.73
N ALA A 223 -12.21 -14.17 -4.70
CA ALA A 223 -11.26 -14.71 -3.73
C ALA A 223 -10.29 -15.74 -4.35
N ALA A 224 -10.78 -16.56 -5.28
CA ALA A 224 -10.01 -17.68 -5.83
C ALA A 224 -9.13 -17.29 -7.02
N SER A 225 -9.65 -16.44 -7.91
CA SER A 225 -8.99 -16.04 -9.15
C SER A 225 -8.24 -14.72 -9.07
N ASP A 226 -8.50 -13.89 -8.04
CA ASP A 226 -7.84 -12.59 -7.85
C ASP A 226 -7.03 -12.56 -6.54
N LEU A 227 -7.68 -12.71 -5.38
CA LEU A 227 -7.00 -12.50 -4.09
C LEU A 227 -5.97 -13.58 -3.74
N ALA A 228 -6.32 -14.86 -3.89
CA ALA A 228 -5.41 -15.98 -3.58
C ALA A 228 -4.12 -15.97 -4.42
N PRO A 229 -4.17 -15.76 -5.76
CA PRO A 229 -2.96 -15.67 -6.58
C PRO A 229 -1.98 -14.59 -6.14
N ARG A 230 -2.44 -13.49 -5.52
CA ARG A 230 -1.56 -12.43 -5.01
C ARG A 230 -0.77 -12.87 -3.78
N LEU A 231 -1.42 -13.57 -2.85
CA LEU A 231 -0.73 -14.15 -1.71
C LEU A 231 0.25 -15.24 -2.17
N GLU A 232 -0.17 -16.08 -3.13
CA GLU A 232 0.67 -17.12 -3.73
C GLU A 232 1.90 -16.54 -4.44
N LEU A 233 1.73 -15.45 -5.20
CA LEU A 233 2.84 -14.76 -5.87
C LEU A 233 3.89 -14.26 -4.87
N LEU A 234 3.47 -13.61 -3.79
CA LEU A 234 4.38 -13.16 -2.73
C LEU A 234 5.13 -14.34 -2.08
N CYS A 235 4.42 -15.43 -1.81
CA CYS A 235 5.05 -16.64 -1.28
C CYS A 235 6.00 -17.29 -2.32
N GLY A 236 5.64 -17.24 -3.60
CA GLY A 236 6.40 -17.81 -4.72
C GLY A 236 7.75 -17.13 -4.96
N VAL A 237 7.87 -15.84 -4.65
CA VAL A 237 9.19 -15.15 -4.64
C VAL A 237 10.02 -15.45 -3.38
N GLY A 238 9.47 -16.24 -2.45
CA GLY A 238 10.14 -16.74 -1.26
C GLY A 238 9.89 -15.93 0.01
N LEU A 239 8.87 -15.07 0.06
CA LEU A 239 8.44 -14.49 1.33
C LEU A 239 7.82 -15.58 2.21
N GLU A 240 8.13 -15.54 3.50
CA GLU A 240 7.42 -16.35 4.47
C GLU A 240 5.93 -15.95 4.46
N VAL A 241 5.03 -16.95 4.55
CA VAL A 241 3.58 -16.73 4.56
C VAL A 241 3.18 -15.70 5.64
N GLY A 242 3.79 -15.76 6.84
CA GLY A 242 3.52 -14.80 7.90
C GLY A 242 3.89 -13.36 7.53
N ALA A 243 5.01 -13.17 6.83
CA ALA A 243 5.47 -11.86 6.36
C ALA A 243 4.60 -11.33 5.22
N ALA A 244 4.23 -12.19 4.27
CA ALA A 244 3.30 -11.84 3.19
C ALA A 244 1.93 -11.41 3.74
N ARG A 245 1.38 -12.14 4.72
CA ARG A 245 0.11 -11.79 5.39
C ARG A 245 0.18 -10.41 6.04
N LYS A 246 1.24 -10.14 6.81
CA LYS A 246 1.46 -8.84 7.45
C LYS A 246 1.54 -7.72 6.42
N LEU A 247 2.32 -7.92 5.36
CA LEU A 247 2.46 -6.96 4.27
C LEU A 247 1.09 -6.61 3.65
N LEU A 248 0.31 -7.62 3.27
CA LEU A 248 -1.01 -7.42 2.65
C LEU A 248 -2.04 -6.80 3.62
N PHE A 249 -1.93 -7.08 4.92
CA PHE A 249 -2.79 -6.45 5.93
C PHE A 249 -2.50 -4.96 6.11
N HIS A 250 -1.21 -4.59 6.15
CA HIS A 250 -0.78 -3.21 6.31
C HIS A 250 -0.99 -2.40 5.03
N ASP A 251 -0.69 -2.99 3.88
CA ASP A 251 -0.85 -2.39 2.57
C ASP A 251 -1.83 -3.17 1.69
N ALA A 252 -3.11 -2.87 1.90
CA ALA A 252 -4.20 -3.47 1.14
C ALA A 252 -4.17 -3.15 -0.36
N SER A 253 -3.43 -2.11 -0.79
CA SER A 253 -3.30 -1.79 -2.21
C SER A 253 -2.54 -2.88 -2.98
N LEU A 254 -1.76 -3.71 -2.28
CA LEU A 254 -1.12 -4.88 -2.86
C LEU A 254 -2.11 -6.03 -3.13
N LEU A 255 -3.31 -6.01 -2.53
CA LEU A 255 -4.38 -6.98 -2.78
C LEU A 255 -5.35 -6.54 -3.88
N THR A 256 -5.59 -5.25 -4.04
CA THR A 256 -6.56 -4.74 -5.03
C THR A 256 -5.89 -4.10 -6.24
N GLY A 257 -4.63 -3.68 -6.12
CA GLY A 257 -3.85 -3.12 -7.22
C GLY A 257 -3.09 -4.16 -8.05
N ASP A 258 -2.23 -3.63 -8.92
CA ASP A 258 -1.35 -4.38 -9.81
C ASP A 258 -0.09 -4.86 -9.07
N LEU A 259 -0.20 -6.01 -8.41
CA LEU A 259 0.88 -6.57 -7.59
C LEU A 259 2.10 -6.97 -8.44
N GLU A 260 1.90 -7.69 -9.54
CA GLU A 260 2.99 -8.21 -10.38
C GLU A 260 3.85 -7.06 -10.97
N PRO A 261 3.27 -6.03 -11.62
CA PRO A 261 4.05 -4.85 -12.02
C PRO A 261 4.73 -4.14 -10.86
N THR A 262 4.08 -4.05 -9.69
CA THR A 262 4.68 -3.43 -8.50
C THR A 262 5.93 -4.18 -8.05
N LEU A 263 5.86 -5.51 -8.00
CA LEU A 263 6.97 -6.40 -7.65
C LEU A 263 8.11 -6.26 -8.65
N GLN A 264 7.82 -6.30 -9.95
CA GLN A 264 8.82 -6.13 -11.01
C GLN A 264 9.52 -4.77 -10.90
N LEU A 265 8.78 -3.69 -10.63
CA LEU A 265 9.36 -2.36 -10.43
C LEU A 265 10.27 -2.28 -9.20
N ARG A 266 9.97 -3.04 -8.13
CA ARG A 266 10.87 -3.10 -6.95
C ARG A 266 12.13 -3.90 -7.23
N LEU A 267 12.00 -5.05 -7.87
CA LEU A 267 13.14 -5.87 -8.26
C LEU A 267 14.04 -5.11 -9.24
N HIS A 268 13.47 -4.46 -10.26
CA HIS A 268 14.22 -3.62 -11.19
C HIS A 268 14.95 -2.46 -10.48
N PHE A 269 14.31 -1.80 -9.52
CA PHE A 269 14.99 -0.77 -8.72
C PHE A 269 16.21 -1.34 -7.98
N LEU A 270 16.06 -2.49 -7.33
CA LEU A 270 17.15 -3.14 -6.61
C LEU A 270 18.28 -3.59 -7.54
N THR A 271 17.96 -4.15 -8.71
CA THR A 271 18.98 -4.64 -9.64
C THR A 271 19.65 -3.53 -10.43
N SER A 272 18.87 -2.58 -10.95
CA SER A 272 19.35 -1.59 -11.93
C SER A 272 19.78 -0.27 -11.30
N ASP A 273 19.13 0.18 -10.22
CA ASP A 273 19.53 1.41 -9.54
C ASP A 273 20.52 1.12 -8.40
N CYS A 274 20.34 0.00 -7.67
CA CYS A 274 21.19 -0.38 -6.54
C CYS A 274 22.31 -1.37 -6.89
N ASP A 275 22.49 -1.73 -8.16
CA ASP A 275 23.56 -2.61 -8.64
C ASP A 275 23.64 -3.96 -7.88
N LEU A 276 22.48 -4.53 -7.52
CA LEU A 276 22.37 -5.85 -6.90
C LEU A 276 22.15 -6.96 -7.94
N SER A 277 22.67 -8.15 -7.67
CA SER A 277 22.28 -9.33 -8.46
C SER A 277 20.79 -9.66 -8.24
N PRO A 278 20.14 -10.40 -9.17
CA PRO A 278 18.76 -10.83 -8.97
C PRO A 278 18.53 -11.61 -7.66
N ASP A 279 19.48 -12.46 -7.27
CA ASP A 279 19.40 -13.23 -6.03
C ASP A 279 19.51 -12.33 -4.79
N GLN A 280 20.40 -11.33 -4.84
CA GLN A 280 20.54 -10.32 -3.79
C GLN A 280 19.30 -9.45 -3.67
N ALA A 281 18.68 -9.05 -4.79
CA ALA A 281 17.44 -8.29 -4.80
C ALA A 281 16.29 -9.09 -4.14
N LEU A 282 16.19 -10.39 -4.44
CA LEU A 282 15.23 -11.27 -3.76
C LEU A 282 15.55 -11.43 -2.27
N GLN A 283 16.82 -11.55 -1.90
CA GLN A 283 17.24 -11.59 -0.49
C GLN A 283 16.80 -10.33 0.27
N VAL A 284 17.01 -9.15 -0.32
CA VAL A 284 16.58 -7.85 0.24
C VAL A 284 15.06 -7.80 0.38
N LEU A 285 14.32 -8.24 -0.64
CA LEU A 285 12.86 -8.25 -0.58
C LEU A 285 12.32 -9.21 0.49
N ARG A 286 12.92 -10.39 0.64
CA ARG A 286 12.52 -11.39 1.64
C ARG A 286 12.79 -10.90 3.07
N SER A 287 13.91 -10.21 3.28
CA SER A 287 14.29 -9.67 4.59
C SER A 287 13.59 -8.34 4.92
N CYS A 288 13.12 -7.61 3.91
CA CYS A 288 12.37 -6.37 4.08
C CYS A 288 11.16 -6.26 3.12
N PRO A 289 10.08 -7.03 3.36
CA PRO A 289 8.89 -7.02 2.51
C PRO A 289 8.19 -5.67 2.40
N ASP A 290 8.27 -4.84 3.46
CA ASP A 290 7.65 -3.51 3.52
C ASP A 290 8.14 -2.57 2.41
N LEU A 291 9.29 -2.86 1.78
CA LEU A 291 9.79 -2.15 0.59
C LEU A 291 8.76 -2.13 -0.55
N MET A 292 7.87 -3.13 -0.64
CA MET A 292 6.78 -3.18 -1.61
C MET A 292 5.85 -1.96 -1.51
N SER A 293 5.62 -1.45 -0.31
CA SER A 293 4.69 -0.34 -0.05
C SER A 293 5.21 1.05 -0.45
N PHE A 294 6.49 1.16 -0.85
CA PHE A 294 7.09 2.44 -1.19
C PHE A 294 7.26 2.64 -2.69
N LYS A 295 6.71 3.71 -3.27
CA LYS A 295 6.94 4.08 -4.68
C LYS A 295 8.44 4.13 -5.01
N VAL A 296 8.82 3.66 -6.21
CA VAL A 296 10.22 3.67 -6.70
C VAL A 296 10.86 5.06 -6.60
N ALA A 297 10.13 6.13 -6.90
CA ALA A 297 10.64 7.50 -6.77
C ALA A 297 11.01 7.89 -5.31
N ASN A 298 10.37 7.28 -4.31
CA ASN A 298 10.74 7.47 -2.91
C ASN A 298 12.02 6.67 -2.59
N LEU A 299 12.07 5.40 -3.00
CA LEU A 299 13.23 4.53 -2.83
C LEU A 299 14.50 5.12 -3.48
N ARG A 300 14.38 5.65 -4.71
CA ARG A 300 15.47 6.34 -5.42
C ARG A 300 16.03 7.53 -4.64
N ARG A 301 15.18 8.31 -3.97
CA ARG A 301 15.67 9.44 -3.16
C ARG A 301 16.49 8.97 -1.95
N LYS A 302 16.04 7.91 -1.28
CA LYS A 302 16.80 7.31 -0.17
C LYS A 302 18.12 6.74 -0.67
N TRP A 303 18.11 6.07 -1.82
CA TRP A 303 19.31 5.56 -2.47
C TRP A 303 20.30 6.67 -2.88
N CYS A 304 19.83 7.74 -3.52
CA CYS A 304 20.67 8.91 -3.84
C CYS A 304 21.26 9.52 -2.57
N PHE A 305 20.50 9.62 -1.49
CA PHE A 305 21.03 10.11 -0.22
C PHE A 305 22.15 9.22 0.32
N LEU A 306 21.95 7.89 0.29
CA LEU A 306 22.97 6.92 0.70
C LEU A 306 24.25 7.07 -0.11
N LYS A 307 24.16 7.11 -1.45
CA LYS A 307 25.33 7.22 -2.33
C LYS A 307 26.02 8.57 -2.23
N GLU A 308 25.26 9.66 -2.33
CA GLU A 308 25.83 11.01 -2.49
C GLU A 308 26.21 11.65 -1.16
N ARG A 309 25.40 11.45 -0.10
CA ARG A 309 25.58 12.15 1.18
C ARG A 309 26.27 11.29 2.24
N MET A 310 26.01 9.98 2.23
CA MET A 310 26.58 9.03 3.19
C MET A 310 27.77 8.24 2.63
N SER A 311 28.11 8.44 1.35
CA SER A 311 29.17 7.68 0.66
C SER A 311 29.01 6.16 0.77
N GLY A 312 27.76 5.68 0.83
CA GLY A 312 27.42 4.27 0.87
C GLY A 312 27.19 3.67 -0.53
N GLY A 313 26.94 2.37 -0.56
CA GLY A 313 26.70 1.58 -1.75
C GLY A 313 25.74 0.41 -1.49
N ASN A 314 25.84 -0.59 -2.36
CA ASN A 314 24.93 -1.75 -2.35
C ASN A 314 25.14 -2.65 -1.12
N GLU A 315 26.36 -2.74 -0.60
CA GLU A 315 26.72 -3.46 0.62
C GLU A 315 25.84 -3.05 1.81
N GLN A 316 25.62 -1.75 2.02
CA GLN A 316 24.80 -1.27 3.14
C GLN A 316 23.31 -1.59 2.96
N VAL A 317 22.82 -1.68 1.72
CA VAL A 317 21.45 -2.12 1.43
C VAL A 317 21.30 -3.62 1.70
N LEU A 318 22.33 -4.42 1.42
CA LEU A 318 22.35 -5.85 1.74
C LEU A 318 22.43 -6.09 3.25
N GLU A 319 23.25 -5.31 3.95
CA GLU A 319 23.46 -5.43 5.39
C GLU A 319 22.25 -4.93 6.18
N TYR A 320 21.63 -3.81 5.76
CA TYR A 320 20.49 -3.21 6.44
C TYR A 320 19.42 -2.70 5.46
N PRO A 321 18.63 -3.60 4.84
CA PRO A 321 17.55 -3.26 3.90
C PRO A 321 16.53 -2.24 4.42
N GLN A 322 16.28 -2.25 5.73
CA GLN A 322 15.30 -1.36 6.38
C GLN A 322 15.64 0.12 6.20
N PHE A 323 16.90 0.47 5.85
CA PHE A 323 17.25 1.82 5.42
C PHE A 323 16.25 2.37 4.38
N LEU A 324 15.86 1.54 3.41
CA LEU A 324 14.96 1.93 2.33
C LEU A 324 13.49 2.11 2.78
N THR A 325 13.13 1.72 4.00
CA THR A 325 11.78 1.89 4.57
C THR A 325 11.72 3.04 5.59
N LYS A 326 12.83 3.44 6.21
CA LYS A 326 12.90 4.59 7.15
C LYS A 326 12.57 5.92 6.48
N ASN A 327 12.13 6.91 7.25
CA ASN A 327 11.76 8.23 6.71
C ASN A 327 13.01 9.06 6.40
N LEU A 328 13.18 9.46 5.14
CA LEU A 328 14.35 10.23 4.71
C LEU A 328 14.49 11.57 5.44
N LEU A 329 13.39 12.30 5.56
CA LEU A 329 13.40 13.68 6.06
C LEU A 329 13.34 13.76 7.58
N LEU A 330 12.70 12.79 8.24
CA LEU A 330 12.51 12.82 9.69
C LEU A 330 13.53 11.96 10.44
N GLN A 331 14.07 10.91 9.81
CA GLN A 331 14.97 9.97 10.47
C GLN A 331 16.34 9.96 9.82
N ILE A 332 16.44 9.54 8.55
CA ILE A 332 17.74 9.27 7.91
C ILE A 332 18.61 10.53 7.87
N GLY A 333 18.10 11.58 7.24
CA GLY A 333 18.84 12.82 7.03
C GLY A 333 19.25 13.52 8.33
N PRO A 334 18.30 13.85 9.23
CA PRO A 334 18.62 14.53 10.48
C PRO A 334 19.56 13.75 11.38
N ARG A 335 19.39 12.42 11.51
CA ARG A 335 20.27 11.61 12.37
C ARG A 335 21.68 11.53 11.80
N PHE A 336 21.81 11.32 10.48
CA PHE A 336 23.11 11.31 9.81
C PHE A 336 23.82 12.67 9.94
N ALA A 337 23.12 13.76 9.67
CA ALA A 337 23.68 15.11 9.77
C ALA A 337 24.05 15.46 11.21
N TYR A 338 23.25 15.08 12.20
CA TYR A 338 23.59 15.32 13.61
C TYR A 338 24.87 14.56 14.01
N ALA A 339 24.97 13.28 13.67
CA ALA A 339 26.14 12.46 13.95
C ALA A 339 27.42 13.03 13.31
N THR A 340 27.34 13.47 12.06
CA THR A 340 28.51 13.94 11.30
C THR A 340 28.86 15.41 11.56
N GLU A 341 27.88 16.31 11.51
CA GLU A 341 28.10 17.76 11.59
C GLU A 341 28.20 18.25 13.03
N ARG A 342 27.50 17.62 13.97
CA ARG A 342 27.46 18.06 15.37
C ARG A 342 28.35 17.25 16.30
N LEU A 343 28.43 15.93 16.10
CA LEU A 343 29.27 15.06 16.92
C LEU A 343 30.63 14.72 16.26
N GLY A 344 30.82 15.11 14.99
CA GLY A 344 32.09 14.90 14.29
C GLY A 344 32.41 13.43 13.99
N LEU A 345 31.43 12.54 14.01
CA LEU A 345 31.63 11.12 13.70
C LEU A 345 31.98 10.98 12.21
N HIS A 346 33.19 10.48 11.92
CA HIS A 346 33.68 10.36 10.56
C HIS A 346 33.35 9.01 9.93
N LEU A 347 33.13 9.04 8.60
CA LEU A 347 33.10 7.85 7.76
C LEU A 347 34.54 7.33 7.66
N SER A 348 34.83 6.16 8.25
CA SER A 348 36.11 5.49 8.03
C SER A 348 36.18 5.02 6.56
N SER A 349 36.67 5.89 5.68
CA SER A 349 37.03 5.48 4.32
C SER A 349 38.13 4.43 4.44
N GLY A 350 37.84 3.19 4.01
CA GLY A 350 38.86 2.18 3.77
C GLY A 350 40.02 2.81 2.98
N SER A 351 41.22 2.71 3.54
CA SER A 351 42.46 3.23 2.97
C SER A 351 42.74 2.59 1.60
N GLY A 352 42.38 3.30 0.54
CA GLY A 352 42.90 3.06 -0.80
C GLY A 352 44.22 3.80 -0.97
N ARG A 353 45.33 3.07 -0.93
CA ARG A 353 46.67 3.56 -1.31
C ARG A 353 46.61 4.30 -2.66
N SER A 354 46.72 5.62 -2.64
CA SER A 354 47.17 6.40 -3.79
C SER A 354 48.68 6.60 -3.67
N GLY A 355 49.44 5.82 -4.42
CA GLY A 355 50.85 6.05 -4.72
C GLY A 355 51.03 6.18 -6.24
N PRO A 356 51.93 7.04 -6.73
CA PRO A 356 51.95 7.47 -8.13
C PRO A 356 52.48 6.39 -9.08
N CYS A 357 51.98 6.44 -10.31
CA CYS A 357 52.42 5.65 -11.46
C CYS A 357 53.95 5.58 -11.59
N ALA A 358 54.46 4.37 -11.78
CA ALA A 358 55.74 4.11 -12.45
C ALA A 358 55.61 2.82 -13.28
N GLU A 359 56.09 2.92 -14.50
CA GLU A 359 56.05 1.95 -15.60
C GLU A 359 56.87 0.67 -15.31
N GLY A 360 56.49 -0.46 -15.92
CA GLY A 360 57.34 -1.65 -15.98
C GLY A 360 56.59 -2.90 -16.40
N THR A 361 56.96 -3.44 -17.55
CA THR A 361 56.31 -4.49 -18.35
C THR A 361 56.68 -5.94 -17.98
N HIS A 362 55.87 -6.87 -18.52
CA HIS A 362 56.10 -8.31 -18.81
C HIS A 362 55.65 -9.42 -17.82
N ALA A 363 54.51 -10.03 -18.17
CA ALA A 363 54.30 -11.42 -18.62
C ALA A 363 54.63 -12.65 -17.74
N LEU A 364 53.61 -13.47 -17.46
CA LEU A 364 53.44 -14.91 -17.80
C LEU A 364 52.64 -15.74 -16.75
N GLN A 365 51.50 -16.28 -17.22
CA GLN A 365 50.95 -17.64 -17.06
C GLN A 365 50.92 -18.41 -15.71
N ALA A 366 49.67 -18.73 -15.34
CA ALA A 366 49.08 -20.09 -15.18
C ALA A 366 49.00 -20.80 -13.80
N ALA A 367 47.82 -21.45 -13.65
CA ALA A 367 47.49 -22.68 -12.92
C ALA A 367 47.01 -22.61 -11.44
N SER A 368 45.68 -22.77 -11.31
CA SER A 368 44.91 -23.63 -10.38
C SER A 368 45.55 -24.16 -9.08
N SER A 369 44.86 -23.97 -7.95
CA SER A 369 44.23 -25.06 -7.16
C SER A 369 43.53 -24.54 -5.90
N HIS A 370 42.60 -25.35 -5.42
CA HIS A 370 41.72 -25.20 -4.27
C HIS A 370 42.40 -24.73 -2.98
N ASP A 371 41.73 -23.86 -2.23
CA ASP A 371 41.32 -24.22 -0.86
C ASP A 371 40.24 -23.26 -0.33
N SER A 372 39.10 -23.86 -0.01
CA SER A 372 37.99 -23.27 0.70
C SER A 372 38.31 -23.23 2.20
N ALA A 373 38.56 -22.03 2.72
CA ALA A 373 38.50 -21.73 4.14
C ALA A 373 37.51 -20.58 4.33
N SER A 374 36.38 -20.90 4.95
CA SER A 374 35.40 -19.97 5.47
C SER A 374 36.02 -19.12 6.58
N SER A 375 36.42 -17.89 6.24
CA SER A 375 36.62 -16.82 7.23
C SER A 375 35.49 -15.81 7.08
N SER A 376 34.59 -15.82 8.06
CA SER A 376 33.63 -14.76 8.32
C SER A 376 34.40 -13.51 8.76
N HIS A 377 34.84 -12.70 7.81
CA HIS A 377 35.26 -11.34 8.09
C HIS A 377 34.00 -10.46 8.20
N PRO A 378 33.88 -9.59 9.22
CA PRO A 378 32.84 -8.58 9.23
C PRO A 378 33.10 -7.64 8.05
N SER A 379 32.10 -7.44 7.20
CA SER A 379 32.15 -6.45 6.12
C SER A 379 32.38 -5.08 6.74
N MET A 380 33.59 -4.56 6.61
CA MET A 380 34.00 -3.26 7.16
C MET A 380 33.38 -2.16 6.30
N THR A 381 32.14 -1.79 6.61
CA THR A 381 31.43 -0.67 6.00
C THR A 381 31.68 0.61 6.82
N PRO A 382 31.65 1.82 6.23
CA PRO A 382 32.02 3.03 6.95
C PRO A 382 30.95 3.56 7.93
N PHE A 383 29.74 2.98 8.00
CA PHE A 383 28.64 3.43 8.86
C PHE A 383 27.66 2.29 9.21
N ASN A 384 27.46 2.01 10.51
CA ASN A 384 26.42 1.06 10.94
C ASN A 384 25.03 1.70 10.90
N LEU A 385 24.29 1.42 9.83
CA LEU A 385 22.95 1.97 9.60
C LEU A 385 21.93 1.55 10.67
N CYS A 386 22.09 0.35 11.24
CA CYS A 386 21.25 -0.12 12.35
C CYS A 386 21.47 0.74 13.61
N ALA A 387 22.73 1.04 13.94
CA ALA A 387 23.10 1.94 15.03
C ALA A 387 22.54 3.36 14.84
N LEU A 388 22.46 3.82 13.59
CA LEU A 388 21.92 5.13 13.26
C LEU A 388 20.38 5.18 13.31
N LEU A 389 19.70 4.15 12.78
CA LEU A 389 18.29 4.26 12.38
C LEU A 389 17.31 3.45 13.22
N ASP A 390 17.77 2.53 14.06
CA ASP A 390 16.90 1.81 14.98
C ASP A 390 16.65 2.58 16.28
N GLY A 391 15.57 2.22 16.97
CA GLY A 391 15.12 2.89 18.17
C GLY A 391 14.50 4.28 17.94
N ASP A 392 14.00 4.85 19.03
CA ASP A 392 13.56 6.23 19.07
C ASP A 392 14.76 7.20 19.02
N ASP A 393 14.47 8.50 19.13
CA ASP A 393 15.49 9.53 19.04
C ASP A 393 16.44 9.53 20.23
N LEU A 394 15.98 9.12 21.42
CA LEU A 394 16.81 9.05 22.61
C LEU A 394 17.84 7.92 22.48
N HIS A 395 17.40 6.73 22.08
CA HIS A 395 18.29 5.59 21.83
C HIS A 395 19.33 5.89 20.73
N PHE A 396 18.95 6.65 19.70
CA PHE A 396 19.90 7.14 18.71
C PHE A 396 20.95 8.05 19.34
N LEU A 397 20.52 9.05 20.13
CA LEU A 397 21.43 10.03 20.73
C LEU A 397 22.40 9.36 21.70
N GLU A 398 21.93 8.46 22.56
CA GLU A 398 22.78 7.69 23.49
C GLU A 398 23.89 6.93 22.73
N ARG A 399 23.53 6.22 21.65
CA ARG A 399 24.51 5.48 20.83
C ARG A 399 25.50 6.41 20.13
N ALA A 400 25.02 7.52 19.58
CA ALA A 400 25.85 8.47 18.85
C ALA A 400 26.84 9.20 19.78
N TRP A 401 26.39 9.57 20.99
CA TRP A 401 27.24 10.17 22.02
C TRP A 401 28.29 9.19 22.55
N ALA A 402 27.88 7.96 22.87
CA ALA A 402 28.82 6.92 23.32
C ALA A 402 29.93 6.65 22.27
N ALA A 403 29.59 6.64 20.99
CA ALA A 403 30.55 6.51 19.90
C ALA A 403 31.51 7.72 19.82
N ALA A 404 30.99 8.94 19.99
CA ALA A 404 31.81 10.15 19.99
C ALA A 404 32.78 10.19 21.18
N GLU A 405 32.35 9.76 22.37
CA GLU A 405 33.17 9.75 23.58
C GLU A 405 34.27 8.68 23.54
N CYS A 406 33.98 7.47 23.04
CA CYS A 406 34.96 6.39 22.97
C CYS A 406 36.15 6.71 22.04
N SER A 407 35.97 7.69 21.16
CA SER A 407 36.96 8.11 20.21
C SER A 407 37.86 9.28 20.64
N ALA A 408 37.60 9.87 21.81
CA ALA A 408 38.32 11.04 22.34
C ALA A 408 39.67 10.71 23.03
N GLY A 409 40.24 9.52 22.81
CA GLY A 409 41.58 9.16 23.30
C GLY A 409 42.72 9.84 22.51
N PRO A 410 43.96 9.91 23.03
CA PRO A 410 45.04 10.79 22.52
C PRO A 410 45.53 10.48 21.09
N TYR A 411 45.05 9.39 20.46
CA TYR A 411 45.33 9.03 19.07
C TYR A 411 44.08 8.50 18.33
N GLY A 412 42.87 8.69 18.88
CA GLY A 412 41.63 8.17 18.32
C GLY A 412 40.97 9.12 17.33
N VAL A 413 40.60 8.63 16.15
CA VAL A 413 39.67 9.33 15.26
C VAL A 413 38.24 8.92 15.66
N PRO A 414 37.29 9.87 15.77
CA PRO A 414 35.86 9.58 15.89
C PRO A 414 35.34 8.54 14.91
N SER A 415 35.10 7.33 15.44
CA SER A 415 34.68 6.14 14.70
C SER A 415 33.51 5.47 15.42
N TRP A 416 32.58 4.92 14.63
CA TRP A 416 31.39 4.21 15.12
C TRP A 416 31.71 2.79 15.65
N GLU A 417 32.97 2.38 15.61
CA GLU A 417 33.45 1.07 16.05
C GLU A 417 33.38 0.92 17.57
N VAL A 418 32.26 0.40 18.08
CA VAL A 418 32.19 -0.21 19.41
C VAL A 418 31.71 -1.65 19.25
N ASP A 419 32.60 -2.60 19.50
CA ASP A 419 32.26 -4.00 19.69
C ASP A 419 31.28 -4.13 20.86
N ILE A 420 30.00 -4.42 20.58
CA ILE A 420 28.98 -4.76 21.58
C ILE A 420 28.95 -6.29 21.79
N THR A 421 30.12 -6.94 21.83
CA THR A 421 30.24 -8.33 22.26
C THR A 421 31.36 -8.46 23.30
N GLY A 422 31.04 -8.12 24.55
CA GLY A 422 31.99 -8.22 25.65
C GLY A 422 31.43 -7.65 26.94
N GLY A 423 30.52 -8.39 27.56
CA GLY A 423 30.10 -8.11 28.94
C GLY A 423 31.28 -8.27 29.92
N GLU A 424 31.24 -7.48 30.98
CA GLU A 424 31.90 -7.70 32.28
C GLU A 424 33.26 -7.03 32.60
N ALA A 425 33.82 -6.11 31.79
CA ALA A 425 35.11 -5.48 32.17
C ALA A 425 35.24 -3.96 31.98
N LYS A 426 34.17 -3.16 32.17
CA LYS A 426 34.22 -1.70 31.93
C LYS A 426 33.77 -0.77 33.08
N GLU A 427 33.52 -1.27 34.29
CA GLU A 427 33.07 -0.39 35.40
C GLU A 427 34.21 0.46 36.00
N ALA A 428 35.48 0.02 35.95
CA ALA A 428 36.58 0.72 36.64
C ALA A 428 37.42 1.67 35.74
N ARG A 429 37.25 1.64 34.41
CA ARG A 429 37.98 2.52 33.46
C ARG A 429 37.16 3.69 32.93
N GLY A 430 35.84 3.67 33.13
CA GLY A 430 34.94 4.75 32.72
C GLY A 430 35.13 6.03 33.53
N GLU A 431 35.29 5.93 34.86
CA GLU A 431 35.30 7.12 35.73
C GLU A 431 36.54 8.01 35.55
N ALA A 432 37.72 7.44 35.27
CA ALA A 432 38.95 8.22 35.13
C ALA A 432 39.11 8.92 33.76
N CYS A 433 38.42 8.45 32.72
CA CYS A 433 38.49 9.03 31.37
C CYS A 433 37.43 10.14 31.16
N VAL A 434 36.35 10.11 31.95
CA VAL A 434 35.24 11.07 31.92
C VAL A 434 35.64 12.47 32.40
N ASP A 435 36.61 12.57 33.33
CA ASP A 435 37.04 13.87 33.86
C ASP A 435 38.03 14.62 32.95
N GLN A 436 38.75 13.95 32.06
CA GLN A 436 39.74 14.58 31.17
C GLN A 436 39.19 15.06 29.81
N ALA A 437 38.08 14.48 29.33
CA ALA A 437 37.47 14.85 28.05
C ALA A 437 36.59 16.12 28.11
N ARG A 438 36.35 16.64 29.32
CA ARG A 438 35.45 17.76 29.61
C ARG A 438 35.95 19.12 29.10
N ASP A 439 37.24 19.24 28.81
CA ASP A 439 37.92 20.52 28.54
C ASP A 439 38.21 20.81 27.06
N LEU A 440 37.91 19.89 26.13
CA LEU A 440 38.32 20.01 24.71
C LEU A 440 37.19 20.29 23.71
N LEU A 441 35.91 20.25 24.10
CA LEU A 441 34.77 20.57 23.22
C LEU A 441 34.10 21.89 23.67
N PRO A 442 34.35 23.03 23.00
CA PRO A 442 33.69 24.27 23.35
C PRO A 442 32.20 24.20 22.97
N GLY A 443 31.32 24.17 23.98
CA GLY A 443 29.89 24.43 23.81
C GLY A 443 28.93 23.27 24.10
N VAL A 444 29.41 22.11 24.56
CA VAL A 444 28.51 21.05 25.05
C VAL A 444 28.52 21.04 26.58
N PRO A 445 27.46 21.52 27.26
CA PRO A 445 27.34 21.34 28.70
C PRO A 445 27.25 19.84 28.98
N GLY A 446 28.09 19.33 29.89
CA GLY A 446 28.15 17.91 30.24
C GLY A 446 26.75 17.35 30.49
N VAL A 447 26.26 16.54 29.55
CA VAL A 447 24.86 16.19 29.53
C VAL A 447 24.62 15.07 30.55
N ARG A 448 23.99 15.43 31.67
CA ARG A 448 23.27 14.49 32.55
C ARG A 448 21.76 14.52 32.32
N ASP A 449 21.27 15.34 31.40
CA ASP A 449 19.84 15.56 31.13
C ASP A 449 19.44 15.09 29.72
N ALA A 450 18.75 13.94 29.66
CA ALA A 450 18.22 13.35 28.44
C ALA A 450 17.22 14.26 27.71
N ASP A 451 16.45 15.07 28.46
CA ASP A 451 15.45 15.97 27.88
C ASP A 451 16.13 17.13 27.14
N ALA A 452 17.25 17.62 27.67
CA ALA A 452 18.04 18.66 27.02
C ALA A 452 18.66 18.19 25.69
N LEU A 453 19.20 16.96 25.65
CA LEU A 453 19.72 16.35 24.41
C LEU A 453 18.63 16.17 23.37
N LEU A 454 17.48 15.66 23.79
CA LEU A 454 16.37 15.45 22.89
C LEU A 454 15.85 16.78 22.32
N ALA A 455 15.74 17.82 23.16
CA ALA A 455 15.36 19.16 22.72
C ALA A 455 16.36 19.75 21.73
N ASP A 456 17.66 19.58 21.98
CA ASP A 456 18.72 20.01 21.05
C ASP A 456 18.61 19.32 19.69
N PHE A 457 18.42 17.99 19.69
CA PHE A 457 18.27 17.23 18.46
C PHE A 457 16.99 17.59 17.71
N GLN A 458 15.87 17.81 18.40
CA GLN A 458 14.64 18.26 17.78
C GLN A 458 14.82 19.64 17.11
N GLN A 459 15.49 20.58 17.78
CA GLN A 459 15.81 21.89 17.20
C GLN A 459 16.74 21.75 15.99
N PHE A 460 17.74 20.88 16.07
CA PHE A 460 18.64 20.60 14.95
C PHE A 460 17.88 20.01 13.76
N ARG A 461 16.99 19.03 13.99
CA ARG A 461 16.15 18.41 12.96
C ARG A 461 15.31 19.44 12.22
N SER A 462 14.65 20.37 12.94
CA SER A 462 13.85 21.42 12.31
C SER A 462 14.70 22.32 11.41
N ARG A 463 15.89 22.75 11.90
CA ARG A 463 16.82 23.55 11.09
C ARG A 463 17.37 22.79 9.89
N TRP A 464 17.63 21.48 10.02
CA TRP A 464 18.07 20.65 8.93
C TRP A 464 16.97 20.52 7.85
N LEU A 465 15.71 20.33 8.26
CA LEU A 465 14.56 20.29 7.36
C LEU A 465 14.40 21.60 6.57
N GLU A 466 14.60 22.75 7.21
CA GLU A 466 14.55 24.06 6.54
C GLU A 466 15.66 24.23 5.49
N ARG A 467 16.88 23.76 5.80
CA ARG A 467 18.06 23.92 4.93
C ARG A 467 18.12 22.91 3.79
N GLU A 468 17.95 21.63 4.10
CA GLU A 468 18.18 20.51 3.20
C GLU A 468 16.89 19.79 2.80
N GLY A 469 15.80 19.95 3.56
CA GLY A 469 14.56 19.21 3.32
C GLY A 469 14.02 19.42 1.90
N ALA A 470 14.02 20.68 1.41
CA ALA A 470 13.59 21.02 0.06
C ALA A 470 14.33 20.21 -1.02
N ARG A 471 15.65 20.03 -0.87
CA ARG A 471 16.50 19.28 -1.82
C ARG A 471 16.08 17.80 -1.92
N TRP A 472 15.65 17.21 -0.82
CA TRP A 472 15.32 15.78 -0.72
C TRP A 472 13.81 15.47 -0.73
N THR A 473 12.96 16.50 -0.77
CA THR A 473 11.49 16.34 -0.86
C THR A 473 11.02 15.75 -2.19
N GLY A 474 11.84 15.82 -3.24
CA GLY A 474 11.48 15.35 -4.59
C GLY A 474 10.43 16.22 -5.30
N LEU A 475 10.02 17.34 -4.69
CA LEU A 475 9.31 18.40 -5.37
C LEU A 475 10.34 19.19 -6.18
N ARG A 476 10.14 19.35 -7.49
CA ARG A 476 10.88 20.39 -8.23
C ARG A 476 10.65 21.69 -7.47
N SER A 477 11.72 22.41 -7.18
CA SER A 477 11.69 23.68 -6.46
C SER A 477 10.73 24.66 -7.14
N VAL A 478 9.46 24.62 -6.75
CA VAL A 478 8.54 25.73 -6.93
C VAL A 478 8.70 26.49 -5.62
N GLY A 479 9.38 27.63 -5.70
CA GLY A 479 9.66 28.48 -4.54
C GLY A 479 8.36 28.76 -3.80
N ILE A 480 8.19 28.18 -2.62
CA ILE A 480 7.13 28.53 -1.69
C ILE A 480 7.74 28.52 -0.30
N THR A 481 7.99 29.74 0.19
CA THR A 481 8.05 30.06 1.61
C THR A 481 6.70 29.72 2.23
N GLY A 482 6.65 28.64 3.01
CA GLY A 482 5.45 28.21 3.72
C GLY A 482 5.84 27.31 4.87
N SER A 483 5.51 27.76 6.08
CA SER A 483 5.69 27.05 7.36
C SER A 483 5.20 25.60 7.27
N TRP A 484 6.07 24.68 7.68
CA TRP A 484 5.71 23.29 7.99
C TRP A 484 4.98 23.20 9.33
#